data_AF-A0AAF0R812-F1
#
_entry.id   AF-A0AAF0R812-F1
#
_cell.length_a   1.000
_cell.length_b   1.000
_cell.length_c   1.000
_cell.angle_alpha   90.00
_cell.angle_beta   90.00
_cell.angle_gamma   90.00
#
_symmetry.space_group_name_H-M   'P 1'
#
loop_
_entity.id
_entity.type
_entity.pdbx_description
1 polymer ?
#
loop_
_entity_poly.entity_id
_entity_poly.type
_entity_poly.pdbx_seq_one_letter_code
_entity_poly.pdbx_strand_id
1 'polypeptide(L)'
;MDPAAVDRIIEKLLEVRLSKPGKLVQLSESEIKQLCVSSRDIFVKQPNLLELEAPIKICVAKLGMRVLVLQLNEPGEILRQQWLYLNPYRV
;
A
#
# COMPACT_ATOMS: atom_id res chain seq x y z
N MET A 1 -6.00 14.34 3.40
CA MET A 1 -4.81 14.62 2.57
C MET A 1 -5.27 14.97 1.17
N ASP A 2 -4.57 15.87 0.47
CA ASP A 2 -4.89 16.23 -0.90
C ASP A 2 -4.64 15.04 -1.86
N PRO A 3 -5.56 14.70 -2.77
CA PRO A 3 -5.40 13.56 -3.69
C PRO A 3 -4.12 13.65 -4.52
N ALA A 4 -3.76 14.82 -5.04
CA ALA A 4 -2.56 14.99 -5.85
C ALA A 4 -1.27 14.81 -5.02
N ALA A 5 -1.32 15.09 -3.71
CA ALA A 5 -0.21 14.77 -2.82
C ALA A 5 -0.05 13.26 -2.59
N VAL A 6 -1.16 12.52 -2.52
CA VAL A 6 -1.14 11.05 -2.42
C VAL A 6 -0.57 10.43 -3.70
N ASP A 7 -1.03 10.91 -4.86
CA ASP A 7 -0.56 10.41 -6.17
C ASP A 7 0.95 10.59 -6.33
N ARG A 8 1.50 11.74 -5.96
CA ARG A 8 2.95 12.00 -5.97
C ARG A 8 3.74 11.03 -5.09
N ILE A 9 3.20 10.66 -3.93
CA ILE A 9 3.85 9.69 -3.04
C ILE A 9 3.80 8.30 -3.65
N ILE A 10 2.67 7.92 -4.24
CA ILE A 10 2.53 6.63 -4.94
C ILE A 10 3.53 6.54 -6.09
N GLU A 11 3.67 7.58 -6.90
CA GLU A 11 4.66 7.66 -7.98
C GLU A 11 6.08 7.45 -7.45
N LYS A 12 6.50 8.18 -6.40
CA LYS A 12 7.81 8.02 -5.74
C LYS A 12 8.04 6.58 -5.26
N LEU A 13 7.01 5.93 -4.71
CA LEU A 13 7.08 4.54 -4.24
C LEU A 13 7.20 3.55 -5.42
N LEU A 14 6.53 3.83 -6.54
CA LEU A 14 6.58 3.00 -7.74
C LEU A 14 7.90 3.12 -8.51
N GLU A 15 8.59 4.27 -8.48
CA GLU A 15 9.90 4.45 -9.12
C GLU A 15 10.98 3.46 -8.63
N VAL A 16 10.86 2.96 -7.39
CA VAL A 16 11.79 1.97 -6.86
C VAL A 16 11.63 0.60 -7.52
N ARG A 17 10.51 0.33 -8.20
CA ARG A 17 10.34 -0.89 -9.01
C ARG A 17 11.27 -0.92 -10.22
N LEU A 18 11.50 0.24 -10.85
CA LEU A 18 12.38 0.37 -12.02
C LEU A 18 13.85 0.56 -11.63
N SER A 19 14.11 0.86 -10.36
CA SER A 19 15.46 1.08 -9.82
C SER A 19 16.07 -0.21 -9.28
N LYS A 20 17.41 -0.24 -9.15
CA LYS A 20 18.12 -1.38 -8.56
C LYS A 20 17.50 -1.78 -7.20
N PRO A 21 17.34 -3.09 -6.92
CA PRO A 21 16.86 -3.58 -5.63
C PRO A 21 17.69 -2.97 -4.49
N GLY A 22 17.03 -2.30 -3.54
CA GLY A 22 17.68 -1.64 -2.40
C GLY A 22 17.66 -0.11 -2.41
N LYS A 23 17.19 0.54 -3.48
CA LYS A 23 16.94 1.99 -3.47
C LYS A 23 15.86 2.33 -2.43
N LEU A 24 16.18 3.23 -1.49
CA LEU A 24 15.24 3.74 -0.51
C LEU A 24 14.49 4.95 -1.08
N VAL A 25 13.19 5.03 -0.82
CA VAL A 25 12.39 6.21 -1.13
C VAL A 25 12.52 7.19 0.02
N GLN A 26 12.95 8.41 -0.29
CA GLN A 26 13.01 9.50 0.67
C GLN A 26 11.64 10.18 0.73
N LEU A 27 10.90 9.92 1.80
CA LEU A 27 9.68 10.64 2.15
C LEU A 27 9.97 11.53 3.36
N SER A 28 9.42 12.74 3.36
CA SER A 28 9.50 13.63 4.51
C SER A 28 8.67 13.07 5.67
N GLU A 29 9.06 13.40 6.90
CA GLU A 29 8.30 13.03 8.09
C GLU A 29 6.86 13.55 8.03
N SER A 30 6.65 14.73 7.45
CA SER A 30 5.33 15.32 7.27
C SER A 30 4.43 14.51 6.32
N GLU A 31 4.97 14.03 5.19
CA GLU A 31 4.26 13.15 4.25
C GLU A 31 3.87 11.84 4.94
N ILE A 32 4.79 11.23 5.70
CA ILE A 32 4.54 9.97 6.44
C ILE A 32 3.44 10.17 7.49
N LYS A 33 3.52 11.24 8.30
CA LYS A 33 2.50 11.55 9.31
C LYS A 33 1.13 11.75 8.69
N GLN A 34 1.05 12.50 7.58
CA GLN A 34 -0.21 12.74 6.89
C GLN A 34 -0.83 11.47 6.30
N LEU A 35 -0.01 10.57 5.76
CA LEU A 35 -0.45 9.25 5.31
C LEU A 35 -1.03 8.45 6.48
N CYS A 36 -0.30 8.34 7.59
CA CYS A 36 -0.76 7.58 8.76
C CYS A 36 -2.08 8.12 9.32
N VAL A 37 -2.23 9.44 9.44
CA VAL A 37 -3.47 10.05 9.93
C VAL A 37 -4.62 9.79 8.96
N SER A 38 -4.41 10.00 7.66
CA SER A 38 -5.46 9.78 6.66
C SER A 38 -5.86 8.30 6.55
N SER A 39 -4.90 7.38 6.63
CA SER A 39 -5.16 5.94 6.66
C SER A 39 -5.91 5.53 7.92
N ARG A 40 -5.55 6.09 9.09
CA ARG A 40 -6.25 5.83 10.35
C ARG A 40 -7.72 6.22 10.25
N ASP A 41 -8.02 7.39 9.69
CA ASP A 41 -9.41 7.84 9.53
C ASP A 41 -10.22 6.91 8.62
N ILE A 42 -9.59 6.34 7.59
CA ILE A 42 -10.22 5.34 6.72
C ILE A 42 -10.49 4.04 7.50
N PHE A 43 -9.49 3.54 8.23
CA PHE A 43 -9.65 2.31 9.02
C PHE A 43 -10.71 2.44 10.11
N VAL A 44 -10.83 3.61 10.74
CA VAL A 44 -11.86 3.86 11.76
C VAL A 44 -13.27 3.91 11.17
N LYS A 45 -13.41 4.37 9.91
CA LYS A 45 -14.69 4.42 9.21
C LYS A 45 -15.12 3.06 8.66
N GLN A 46 -14.18 2.16 8.42
CA GLN A 46 -14.46 0.82 7.93
C GLN A 46 -14.89 -0.09 9.08
N PRO A 47 -15.82 -1.04 8.84
CA PRO A 47 -16.16 -2.04 9.84
C PRO A 47 -14.96 -2.95 10.11
N ASN A 48 -14.80 -3.38 11.37
CA ASN A 48 -13.76 -4.33 11.75
C ASN A 48 -13.88 -5.68 11.03
N LEU A 49 -15.10 -6.03 10.60
CA LEU A 49 -15.38 -7.17 9.75
C LEU A 49 -15.66 -6.67 8.33
N LEU A 50 -14.69 -6.85 7.44
CA LEU A 50 -14.82 -6.49 6.02
C LEU A 50 -15.55 -7.61 5.27
N GLU A 51 -16.72 -7.29 4.75
CA GLU A 51 -17.42 -8.14 3.78
C GLU A 51 -16.88 -7.82 2.38
N LEU A 52 -16.19 -8.80 1.77
CA LEU A 52 -15.54 -8.63 0.47
C LEU A 52 -16.12 -9.63 -0.54
N GLU A 53 -16.40 -9.16 -1.75
CA GLU A 53 -16.89 -9.98 -2.85
C GLU A 53 -15.75 -10.43 -3.77
N ALA A 54 -15.82 -11.65 -4.30
CA ALA A 54 -14.82 -12.17 -5.23
C ALA A 54 -14.81 -11.36 -6.55
N PRO A 55 -13.66 -11.23 -7.23
CA PRO A 55 -12.35 -11.85 -6.95
C PRO A 55 -11.40 -10.98 -6.11
N ILE A 56 -10.79 -11.56 -5.06
CA ILE A 56 -9.86 -10.88 -4.14
C ILE A 56 -8.52 -11.60 -4.13
N LYS A 57 -7.42 -10.85 -4.19
CA LYS A 57 -6.06 -11.38 -3.97
C LYS A 57 -5.66 -11.22 -2.50
N ILE A 58 -5.40 -12.34 -1.83
CA ILE A 58 -4.99 -12.37 -0.42
C ILE A 58 -3.47 -12.48 -0.34
N CYS A 59 -2.81 -11.61 0.42
CA CYS A 59 -1.37 -11.65 0.65
C CYS A 59 -1.06 -11.68 2.15
N VAL A 60 -0.12 -12.54 2.56
CA VAL A 60 0.29 -12.69 3.97
C VAL A 60 1.65 -12.04 4.18
N ALA A 61 1.82 -11.33 5.30
CA ALA A 61 2.96 -10.42 5.55
C ALA A 61 4.36 -11.03 5.50
N LYS A 62 4.50 -12.36 5.43
CA LYS A 62 5.80 -13.03 5.37
C LYS A 62 6.65 -12.63 4.15
N LEU A 63 6.02 -12.10 3.08
CA LEU A 63 6.74 -11.54 1.94
C LEU A 63 6.94 -10.01 2.02
N GLY A 64 6.24 -9.31 2.93
CA GLY A 64 6.30 -7.86 3.07
C GLY A 64 5.69 -7.08 1.88
N MET A 65 5.23 -5.86 2.16
CA MET A 65 4.63 -4.95 1.16
C MET A 65 5.56 -4.67 -0.03
N ARG A 66 6.88 -4.74 0.19
CA ARG A 66 7.91 -4.57 -0.86
C ARG A 66 7.84 -5.65 -1.93
N VAL A 67 7.57 -6.90 -1.56
CA VAL A 67 7.49 -7.99 -2.55
C VAL A 67 6.16 -7.96 -3.28
N LEU A 68 5.08 -7.52 -2.63
CA LEU A 68 3.78 -7.32 -3.28
C LEU A 68 3.89 -6.30 -4.43
N VAL A 69 4.53 -5.16 -4.18
CA VAL A 69 4.77 -4.13 -5.20
C VAL A 69 5.70 -4.60 -6.32
N LEU A 70 6.60 -5.56 -6.06
CA LEU A 70 7.51 -6.13 -7.06
C LEU A 70 6.91 -7.29 -7.86
N GLN A 71 5.96 -8.06 -7.30
CA GLN A 71 5.32 -9.19 -7.98
C GLN A 71 4.18 -8.79 -8.91
N LEU A 72 3.74 -7.55 -8.85
CA LEU A 72 2.80 -7.00 -9.81
C LEU A 72 3.54 -6.66 -11.08
N ASN A 73 3.07 -7.15 -12.23
CA ASN A 73 3.74 -6.93 -13.51
C ASN A 73 3.42 -5.53 -14.03
N GLU A 74 2.19 -5.04 -13.82
CA GLU A 74 1.76 -3.74 -14.34
C GLU A 74 1.28 -2.77 -13.25
N PRO A 75 1.64 -1.48 -13.30
CA PRO A 75 1.21 -0.47 -12.33
C PRO A 75 -0.33 -0.32 -12.24
N GLY A 76 -1.06 -0.72 -13.28
CA GLY A 76 -2.52 -0.69 -13.32
C GLY A 76 -3.22 -1.88 -12.63
N GLU A 77 -2.52 -2.98 -12.35
CA GLU A 77 -3.13 -4.15 -11.70
C GLU A 77 -3.47 -3.91 -10.22
N ILE A 78 -2.73 -3.03 -9.55
CA ILE A 78 -3.03 -2.61 -8.16
C ILE A 78 -4.38 -1.90 -8.08
N LEU A 79 -4.64 -0.99 -9.03
CA LEU A 79 -5.85 -0.17 -9.03
C LEU A 79 -7.09 -0.92 -9.55
N ARG A 80 -6.88 -2.02 -10.29
CA ARG A 80 -7.96 -2.83 -10.91
C ARG A 80 -8.42 -4.01 -10.07
N GLN A 81 -7.72 -4.35 -8.98
CA GLN A 81 -7.99 -5.55 -8.19
C GLN A 81 -8.19 -5.23 -6.73
N GLN A 82 -9.04 -6.01 -6.04
CA GLN A 82 -9.19 -5.92 -4.59
C GLN A 82 -8.10 -6.74 -3.91
N TRP A 83 -7.39 -6.10 -2.97
CA TRP A 83 -6.29 -6.71 -2.22
C TRP A 83 -6.64 -6.79 -0.73
N LEU A 84 -6.48 -7.97 -0.15
CA LEU A 84 -6.57 -8.17 1.28
C LEU A 84 -5.19 -8.56 1.82
N TYR A 85 -4.61 -7.70 2.67
CA TYR A 85 -3.35 -7.98 3.34
C TYR A 85 -3.58 -8.52 4.74
N LEU A 86 -3.16 -9.75 4.99
CA LEU A 86 -3.20 -10.38 6.31
C LEU A 86 -1.85 -10.21 6.99
N ASN A 87 -1.84 -9.41 8.05
CA ASN A 87 -0.68 -9.30 8.93
C ASN A 87 -0.83 -10.24 10.12
N PRO A 88 -0.03 -11.32 10.24
CA PRO A 88 0.12 -12.01 11.50
C PRO A 88 0.88 -11.06 12.43
N TYR A 89 0.15 -10.38 13.31
CA TYR A 89 0.75 -9.61 14.38
C TYR A 89 1.82 -10.47 15.06
N ARG A 90 3.09 -10.05 15.00
CA ARG A 90 4.10 -10.55 15.94
C ARG A 90 3.79 -9.88 17.27
N VAL A 91 3.23 -10.66 18.19
CA VAL A 91 3.20 -10.35 19.62
C VAL A 91 4.64 -10.32 20.14
#